data_AF-A0A0V0YXN6-F1
#
_entry.id   AF-A0A0V0YXN6-F1
#
_cell.length_a   1.000
_cell.length_b   1.000
_cell.length_c   1.000
_cell.angle_alpha   90.00
_cell.angle_beta   90.00
_cell.angle_gamma   90.00
#
_symmetry.space_group_name_H-M   'P 1'
#
loop_
_entity.id
_entity.type
_entity.pdbx_description
1 polymer ?
#
loop_
_entity_poly.entity_id
_entity_poly.type
_entity_poly.pdbx_seq_one_letter_code
_entity_poly.pdbx_strand_id
1 'polypeptide(L)'
;MRKEIRCLELHVFGDASKLAYGAAVYLDGKRTVNLVLAKAKVAPLKQVTLPRLQLMAAFTAAKLIPFVKNNLGISRNPFVLDKEFNIKAETIQNRVEVIRQLTSPNNPADLLSRGSTVKQLASQPPWWHGPPWLMDDKD
;
A
#
# COMPACT_ATOMS: atom_id res chain seq x y z
N MET A 1 20.92 -29.27 0.63
CA MET A 1 19.45 -29.11 0.56
C MET A 1 19.15 -27.62 0.34
N ARG A 2 18.90 -27.20 -0.91
CA ARG A 2 18.56 -25.81 -1.24
C ARG A 2 17.13 -25.55 -0.75
N LYS A 3 16.94 -24.65 0.22
CA LYS A 3 15.61 -24.16 0.59
C LYS A 3 14.91 -23.65 -0.67
N GLU A 4 13.74 -24.19 -0.95
CA GLU A 4 12.87 -23.73 -2.04
C GLU A 4 12.77 -22.21 -2.02
N ILE A 5 12.88 -21.61 -3.21
CA ILE A 5 12.68 -20.18 -3.42
C ILE A 5 11.22 -19.90 -3.05
N ARG A 6 10.98 -19.42 -1.83
CA ARG A 6 9.67 -18.93 -1.42
C ARG A 6 9.36 -17.73 -2.32
N CYS A 7 8.31 -17.83 -3.12
CA CYS A 7 7.82 -16.71 -3.91
C CYS A 7 7.30 -15.67 -2.92
N LEU A 8 8.15 -14.68 -2.60
CA LEU A 8 7.81 -13.57 -1.71
C LEU A 8 7.30 -12.43 -2.58
N GLU A 9 6.04 -12.03 -2.37
CA GLU A 9 5.41 -10.91 -3.06
C GLU A 9 5.38 -9.69 -2.15
N LEU A 10 5.71 -8.53 -2.70
CA LEU A 10 5.54 -7.24 -2.02
C LEU A 10 4.30 -6.57 -2.56
N HIS A 11 3.36 -6.28 -1.66
CA HIS A 11 2.11 -5.58 -1.96
C HIS A 11 2.15 -4.20 -1.34
N VAL A 12 1.76 -3.17 -2.09
CA VAL A 12 1.81 -1.79 -1.62
C VAL A 12 0.46 -1.11 -1.83
N PHE A 13 -0.06 -0.56 -0.75
CA PHE A 13 -1.30 0.18 -0.70
C PHE A 13 -1.00 1.64 -0.41
N GLY A 14 -1.68 2.55 -1.10
CA GLY A 14 -1.63 3.98 -0.81
C GLY A 14 -3.03 4.54 -0.75
N ASP A 15 -3.23 5.53 0.10
CA ASP A 15 -4.50 6.22 0.21
C ASP A 15 -4.30 7.69 0.63
N ALA A 16 -5.28 8.52 0.33
CA ALA A 16 -5.29 9.94 0.61
C ALA A 16 -6.70 10.47 0.91
N SER A 17 -6.78 11.33 1.92
CA SER A 17 -7.94 12.10 2.30
C SER A 17 -7.57 13.59 2.38
N LYS A 18 -8.55 14.45 2.66
CA LYS A 18 -8.30 15.87 2.94
C LYS A 18 -7.47 16.11 4.22
N LEU A 19 -7.33 15.11 5.08
CA LEU A 19 -6.66 15.22 6.38
C LEU A 19 -5.24 14.63 6.35
N ALA A 20 -5.03 13.54 5.62
CA ALA A 20 -3.76 12.83 5.57
C ALA A 20 -3.63 11.99 4.29
N TYR A 21 -2.40 11.62 3.96
CA TYR A 21 -2.08 10.70 2.87
C TYR A 21 -0.94 9.77 3.31
N GLY A 22 -0.85 8.58 2.71
CA GLY A 22 0.17 7.62 3.11
C GLY A 22 0.21 6.37 2.27
N ALA A 23 1.11 5.47 2.63
CA ALA A 23 1.24 4.15 2.04
C ALA A 23 1.63 3.08 3.07
N ALA A 24 1.19 1.86 2.85
CA ALA A 24 1.49 0.66 3.63
C ALA A 24 2.04 -0.44 2.69
N VAL A 25 3.11 -1.10 3.11
CA VAL A 25 3.81 -2.16 2.37
C VAL A 25 3.69 -3.45 3.15
N TYR A 26 3.18 -4.48 2.50
CA TYR A 26 3.02 -5.83 3.01
C TYR A 26 3.95 -6.79 2.29
N LEU A 27 4.45 -7.77 3.02
CA LEU A 27 5.17 -8.91 2.48
C LEU A 27 4.29 -10.15 2.61
N ASP A 28 4.01 -10.76 1.47
CA ASP A 28 3.27 -12.00 1.36
C ASP A 28 4.24 -13.18 1.18
N GLY A 29 4.17 -14.12 2.12
CA GLY A 29 4.93 -15.37 2.11
C GLY A 29 4.10 -16.60 1.74
N LYS A 30 2.99 -16.43 1.01
CA LYS A 30 1.94 -17.42 0.67
C LYS A 30 1.09 -17.88 1.85
N ARG A 31 1.70 -18.13 3.01
CA ARG A 31 0.99 -18.60 4.21
C ARG A 31 0.62 -17.49 5.17
N THR A 32 1.32 -16.37 5.08
CA THR A 32 1.14 -15.23 5.98
C THR A 32 1.49 -13.96 5.24
N VAL A 33 0.64 -12.97 5.40
CA VAL A 33 0.87 -11.60 4.96
C VAL A 33 1.19 -10.77 6.20
N ASN A 34 2.23 -9.94 6.13
CA ASN A 34 2.63 -9.10 7.26
C ASN A 34 2.98 -7.69 6.79
N LEU A 35 2.57 -6.69 7.57
CA LEU A 35 2.99 -5.31 7.38
C LEU A 35 4.50 -5.19 7.63
N VAL A 36 5.21 -4.71 6.62
CA VAL A 36 6.65 -4.44 6.70
C VAL A 36 6.90 -2.99 7.11
N LEU A 37 6.17 -2.07 6.46
CA LEU A 37 6.40 -0.65 6.62
C LEU A 37 5.15 0.13 6.26
N ALA A 38 4.81 1.12 7.07
CA ALA A 38 3.81 2.12 6.74
C ALA A 38 4.36 3.53 6.94
N LYS A 39 3.91 4.47 6.11
CA LYS A 39 4.23 5.89 6.23
C LYS A 39 3.00 6.73 5.95
N ALA A 40 2.52 7.43 6.96
CA ALA A 40 1.48 8.45 6.86
C ALA A 40 2.06 9.86 6.98
N LYS A 41 1.37 10.85 6.40
CA LYS A 41 1.68 12.27 6.48
C LYS A 41 0.38 13.07 6.56
N VAL A 42 0.36 14.11 7.37
CA VAL A 42 -0.75 15.07 7.43
C VAL A 42 -0.83 15.83 6.10
N ALA A 43 -2.04 16.07 5.61
CA ALA A 43 -2.28 16.87 4.42
C ALA A 43 -1.76 18.30 4.67
N PRO A 44 -1.14 18.96 3.67
CA PRO A 44 -0.63 20.32 3.84
C PRO A 44 -1.72 21.30 4.28
N LEU A 45 -1.36 22.27 5.12
CA LEU A 45 -2.28 23.31 5.58
C LEU A 45 -2.77 24.19 4.41
N LYS A 46 -1.91 24.43 3.43
CA LYS A 46 -2.32 25.06 2.16
C LYS A 46 -3.22 24.07 1.43
N GLN A 47 -4.43 24.48 1.09
CA GLN A 47 -5.38 23.60 0.41
C GLN A 47 -4.78 23.00 -0.86
N VAL A 48 -4.70 21.67 -0.86
CA VAL A 48 -4.30 20.86 -2.00
C VAL A 48 -5.50 20.05 -2.46
N THR A 49 -5.66 19.87 -3.76
CA THR A 49 -6.76 19.07 -4.30
C THR A 49 -6.59 17.59 -3.95
N LEU A 50 -7.71 16.87 -3.77
CA LEU A 50 -7.70 15.44 -3.48
C LEU A 50 -6.88 14.62 -4.50
N PRO A 51 -6.98 14.87 -5.83
CA PRO A 51 -6.14 14.16 -6.81
C PRO A 51 -4.64 14.35 -6.58
N ARG A 52 -4.22 15.55 -6.15
CA ARG A 52 -2.81 15.80 -5.85
C ARG A 52 -2.37 15.10 -4.56
N LEU A 53 -3.24 14.95 -3.57
CA LEU A 53 -2.97 14.16 -2.37
C LEU A 53 -2.86 12.66 -2.70
N GLN A 54 -3.73 12.13 -3.57
CA GLN A 54 -3.63 10.76 -4.08
C GLN A 54 -2.30 10.52 -4.81
N LEU A 55 -1.87 11.48 -5.64
CA LEU A 55 -0.55 11.42 -6.28
C LEU A 55 0.60 11.45 -5.25
N MET A 56 0.45 12.17 -4.14
CA MET A 56 1.45 12.19 -3.07
C MET A 56 1.49 10.88 -2.27
N ALA A 57 0.35 10.24 -2.05
CA ALA A 57 0.27 8.87 -1.50
C ALA A 57 1.02 7.90 -2.42
N ALA A 58 0.78 8.00 -3.73
CA ALA A 58 1.44 7.20 -4.75
C ALA A 58 2.95 7.39 -4.83
N PHE A 59 3.39 8.65 -4.79
CA PHE A 59 4.81 8.96 -4.71
C PHE A 59 5.45 8.39 -3.44
N THR A 60 4.70 8.40 -2.32
CA THR A 60 5.17 7.80 -1.07
C THR A 60 5.33 6.29 -1.23
N ALA A 61 4.33 5.58 -1.76
CA ALA A 61 4.40 4.16 -2.08
C ALA A 61 5.62 3.83 -2.96
N ALA A 62 5.82 4.57 -4.05
CA ALA A 62 6.94 4.39 -4.98
C ALA A 62 8.31 4.53 -4.31
N LYS A 63 8.44 5.40 -3.30
CA LYS A 63 9.67 5.55 -2.50
C LYS A 63 9.89 4.41 -1.50
N LEU A 64 8.82 3.84 -0.94
CA LEU A 64 8.92 2.76 0.03
C LEU A 64 9.38 1.45 -0.61
N ILE A 65 8.99 1.18 -1.85
CA ILE A 65 9.36 -0.04 -2.58
C ILE A 65 10.88 -0.28 -2.64
N PRO A 66 11.71 0.63 -3.21
CA PRO A 66 13.15 0.43 -3.26
C PRO A 66 13.78 0.44 -1.87
N PHE A 67 13.24 1.22 -0.93
CA PHE A 67 13.71 1.23 0.45
C PHE A 67 13.55 -0.15 1.10
N VAL A 68 12.35 -0.74 1.02
CA VAL A 68 12.07 -2.07 1.59
C VAL A 68 12.89 -3.14 0.88
N LYS A 69 12.99 -3.11 -0.45
CA LYS A 69 13.80 -4.07 -1.22
C LYS A 69 15.27 -4.06 -0.79
N ASN A 70 15.86 -2.88 -0.66
CA ASN A 70 17.27 -2.74 -0.28
C ASN A 70 17.53 -3.21 1.15
N ASN A 71 16.63 -2.91 2.09
CA ASN A 71 16.78 -3.30 3.50
C ASN A 71 16.49 -4.79 3.76
N LEU A 72 15.58 -5.41 2.98
CA LEU A 72 15.25 -6.82 3.12
C LEU A 72 16.10 -7.75 2.23
N GLY A 73 17.00 -7.20 1.40
CA GLY A 73 17.84 -8.00 0.49
C GLY A 73 17.05 -8.79 -0.56
N ILE A 74 15.84 -8.34 -0.91
CA ILE A 74 14.96 -9.03 -1.86
C ILE A 74 15.43 -8.71 -3.28
N SER A 75 16.19 -9.63 -3.88
CA SER A 75 16.66 -9.52 -5.27
C SER A 75 15.68 -10.21 -6.22
N ARG A 76 15.13 -9.43 -7.17
CA ARG A 76 14.41 -9.92 -8.38
C ARG A 76 13.21 -10.87 -8.16
N ASN A 77 12.30 -10.57 -7.23
CA ASN A 77 10.96 -11.20 -7.25
C ASN A 77 9.94 -10.33 -8.04
N PRO A 78 8.96 -10.94 -8.74
CA PRO A 78 7.85 -10.20 -9.32
C PRO A 78 7.13 -9.42 -8.21
N PHE A 79 6.89 -8.13 -8.46
CA PHE A 79 6.08 -7.31 -7.56
C PHE A 79 4.66 -7.33 -8.11
N VAL A 80 3.69 -7.57 -7.23
CA VAL A 80 2.30 -7.25 -7.53
C VAL A 80 2.08 -5.89 -6.89
N LEU A 81 2.17 -4.84 -7.71
CA LEU A 81 1.50 -3.60 -7.35
C LEU A 81 0.02 -3.97 -7.41
N ASP A 82 -0.63 -4.03 -6.26
CA ASP A 82 -2.02 -4.43 -6.22
C ASP A 82 -2.85 -3.49 -7.10
N LYS A 83 -3.93 -4.00 -7.67
CA LYS A 83 -4.64 -3.42 -8.83
C LYS A 83 -5.08 -1.95 -8.64
N GLU A 84 -5.13 -1.49 -7.39
CA GLU A 84 -5.38 -0.10 -6.98
C GLU A 84 -4.24 0.88 -7.30
N PHE A 85 -3.07 0.35 -7.63
CA PHE A 85 -1.84 1.07 -7.91
C PHE A 85 -1.28 0.79 -9.30
N ASN A 86 -2.11 0.36 -10.26
CA ASN A 86 -1.70 0.24 -11.67
C ASN A 86 -1.48 1.61 -12.33
N ILE A 87 -0.65 2.46 -11.71
CA ILE A 87 0.06 3.56 -12.33
C ILE A 87 1.09 2.90 -13.25
N LYS A 88 0.63 2.40 -14.40
CA LYS A 88 1.44 2.52 -15.60
C LYS A 88 1.91 3.97 -15.61
N ALA A 89 3.21 4.18 -15.64
CA ALA A 89 3.88 5.47 -15.58
C ALA A 89 3.50 6.44 -16.74
N GLU A 90 2.39 6.20 -17.44
CA GLU A 90 1.98 6.83 -18.70
C GLU A 90 0.66 7.60 -18.65
N THR A 91 -0.05 7.75 -17.52
CA THR A 91 -1.30 8.54 -17.57
C THR A 91 -1.57 9.38 -16.32
N ILE A 92 -0.69 10.35 -16.09
CA ILE A 92 -1.10 11.61 -15.44
C ILE A 92 -1.91 12.40 -16.48
N GLN A 93 -3.16 12.01 -16.73
CA GLN A 93 -4.14 12.94 -17.30
C GLN A 93 -5.60 12.49 -17.28
N ASN A 94 -5.95 11.25 -16.94
CA ASN A 94 -7.35 10.85 -16.96
C ASN A 94 -7.71 9.80 -15.89
N ARG A 95 -8.80 10.12 -15.15
CA ARG A 95 -9.71 9.23 -14.41
C ARG A 95 -9.62 9.24 -12.87
N VAL A 96 -10.19 10.30 -12.30
CA VAL A 96 -10.73 10.31 -10.93
C VAL A 96 -11.79 9.20 -10.73
N GLU A 97 -12.51 8.82 -11.79
CA GLU A 97 -13.50 7.72 -11.80
C GLU A 97 -12.84 6.34 -11.64
N VAL A 98 -11.69 6.10 -12.27
CA VAL A 98 -10.97 4.82 -12.17
C VAL A 98 -10.36 4.65 -10.79
N ILE A 99 -9.89 5.73 -10.16
CA ILE A 99 -9.40 5.69 -8.78
C ILE A 99 -10.52 5.34 -7.79
N ARG A 100 -11.76 5.81 -8.04
CA ARG A 100 -12.96 5.45 -7.24
C ARG A 100 -13.48 4.03 -7.49
N GLN A 101 -13.34 3.51 -8.71
CA GLN A 101 -13.72 2.13 -9.03
C GLN A 101 -12.69 1.09 -8.58
N LEU A 102 -11.44 1.52 -8.40
CA LEU A 102 -10.33 0.67 -7.91
C LEU A 102 -10.12 0.75 -6.40
N THR A 103 -10.94 1.50 -5.65
CA THR A 103 -10.87 1.52 -4.18
C THR A 103 -11.65 0.32 -3.65
N SER A 104 -10.95 -0.77 -3.30
CA SER A 104 -11.59 -1.90 -2.64
C SER A 104 -12.06 -1.47 -1.25
N PRO A 105 -13.22 -1.97 -0.78
CA PRO A 105 -13.76 -1.63 0.53
C PRO A 105 -12.85 -1.99 1.73
N ASN A 106 -11.69 -2.61 1.50
CA ASN A 106 -10.75 -3.09 2.52
C ASN A 106 -9.29 -2.65 2.26
N ASN A 107 -9.04 -1.50 1.63
CA ASN A 107 -7.68 -0.96 1.52
C ASN A 107 -7.15 -0.59 2.92
N PRO A 108 -6.09 -1.22 3.44
CA PRO A 108 -5.59 -0.94 4.77
C PRO A 108 -4.98 0.47 4.91
N ALA A 109 -4.59 1.12 3.80
CA ALA A 109 -4.09 2.49 3.81
C ALA A 109 -5.17 3.54 4.15
N ASP A 110 -6.46 3.19 4.09
CA ASP A 110 -7.56 4.04 4.60
C ASP A 110 -7.34 4.43 6.06
N LEU A 111 -6.79 3.53 6.88
CA LEU A 111 -6.52 3.79 8.30
C LEU A 111 -5.50 4.90 8.50
N LEU A 112 -4.61 5.09 7.53
CA LEU A 112 -3.61 6.17 7.51
C LEU A 112 -4.25 7.50 7.12
N SER A 113 -5.12 7.51 6.10
CA SER A 113 -5.71 8.73 5.57
C SER A 113 -6.85 9.27 6.44
N ARG A 114 -7.59 8.40 7.13
CA ARG A 114 -8.69 8.76 8.04
C ARG A 114 -8.21 9.28 9.40
N GLY A 115 -6.94 9.03 9.74
CA GLY A 115 -6.37 9.34 11.03
C GLY A 115 -6.80 8.31 12.08
N SER A 116 -5.90 7.37 12.39
CA SER A 116 -6.09 6.38 13.46
C SER A 116 -5.05 6.60 14.56
N THR A 117 -5.44 6.38 15.82
CA THR A 117 -4.47 6.35 16.92
C THR A 117 -3.64 5.08 16.89
N VAL A 118 -2.42 5.13 17.47
CA VAL A 118 -1.55 3.94 17.59
C VAL A 118 -2.26 2.79 18.33
N LYS A 119 -3.06 3.12 19.36
CA LYS A 119 -3.83 2.13 20.12
C LYS A 119 -4.91 1.44 19.27
N GLN A 120 -5.62 2.20 18.44
CA GLN A 120 -6.61 1.64 17.52
C GLN A 120 -5.95 0.75 16.46
N LEU A 121 -4.83 1.20 15.87
CA LEU A 121 -4.07 0.41 14.90
C LEU A 121 -3.54 -0.90 15.52
N ALA A 122 -3.03 -0.86 16.75
CA ALA A 122 -2.57 -2.05 17.45
C ALA A 122 -3.68 -3.10 17.63
N SER A 123 -4.93 -2.64 17.82
CA SER A 123 -6.09 -3.51 17.99
C SER A 123 -6.74 -4.02 16.70
N GLN A 124 -6.22 -3.68 15.52
CA GLN A 124 -6.82 -4.03 14.23
C GLN A 124 -5.98 -5.10 13.50
N PRO A 125 -6.37 -6.39 13.52
CA PRO A 125 -5.63 -7.44 12.83
C PRO A 125 -5.42 -7.20 11.32
N PRO A 126 -6.39 -6.68 10.54
CA PRO A 126 -6.18 -6.41 9.12
C PRO A 126 -5.08 -5.39 8.82
N TRP A 127 -4.74 -4.52 9.78
CA TRP A 127 -3.63 -3.59 9.64
C TRP A 127 -2.26 -4.30 9.68
N TRP A 128 -2.14 -5.35 10.48
CA TRP A 128 -0.89 -6.09 10.64
C TRP A 128 -0.75 -7.22 9.63
N HIS A 129 -1.86 -7.86 9.27
CA HIS A 129 -1.89 -9.04 8.44
C HIS A 129 -2.42 -8.81 7.03
N GLY A 130 -2.70 -7.55 6.68
CA GLY A 130 -3.34 -7.22 5.42
C GLY A 130 -4.82 -7.62 5.38
N PRO A 131 -5.52 -7.27 4.30
CA PRO A 131 -6.92 -7.62 4.15
C PRO A 131 -7.09 -9.13 3.87
N PRO A 132 -8.24 -9.73 4.23
CA PRO A 132 -8.46 -11.18 4.11
C PRO A 132 -8.22 -11.74 2.70
N TRP A 133 -8.64 -11.01 1.67
CA TRP A 133 -8.45 -11.41 0.26
C TRP A 133 -7.00 -11.46 -0.18
N LEU A 134 -6.09 -10.81 0.55
CA LEU A 134 -4.65 -10.89 0.28
C LEU A 134 -4.05 -12.19 0.85
N MET A 135 -4.76 -12.84 1.77
CA MET A 135 -4.40 -14.13 2.36
C MET A 135 -5.10 -15.32 1.67
N ASP A 136 -6.12 -15.07 0.84
CA ASP A 136 -6.74 -16.14 0.04
C ASP A 136 -5.74 -16.63 -1.01
N ASP A 137 -5.58 -17.97 -1.08
CA ASP A 137 -4.73 -18.61 -2.08
C ASP A 137 -5.17 -18.14 -3.47
N LYS A 138 -4.24 -17.53 -4.22
CA LYS A 138 -4.41 -17.28 -5.64
C LYS A 138 -4.32 -18.65 -6.33
N ASP A 139 -5.47 -19.29 -6.52
CA ASP A 139 -5.62 -20.46 -7.40
C ASP A 139 -5.04 -20.20 -8.80
#